data_AF-A0A927RYE5-F1
#
_entry.id   AF-A0A927RYE5-F1
#
_cell.length_a   1.000
_cell.length_b   1.000
_cell.length_c   1.000
_cell.angle_alpha   90.00
_cell.angle_beta   90.00
_cell.angle_gamma   90.00
#
_symmetry.space_group_name_H-M   'P 1'
#
loop_
_entity.id
_entity.type
_entity.pdbx_description
1 polymer ?
#
loop_
_entity_poly.entity_id
_entity_poly.type
_entity_poly.pdbx_seq_one_letter_code
_entity_poly.pdbx_strand_id
1 'polypeptide(L)'
;MNRQALIDRISDTFCVEPDYLWSKSSDAAVFRHAVSQKWFGLLMSVSPQSLRIPGDARIDILNVKCDPLLNGSLRQRPGFLPAYHMNKELWISIILNEVSDDDVMELVCSSYDLTSSTKDLNNATQPITKAQNYHELDRHYVPKRKLEDLLS
;
A
#
# COMPACT_ATOMS: atom_id res chain seq x y z
N MET A 1 -1.92 2.85 -11.69
CA MET A 1 -2.64 1.55 -11.56
C MET A 1 -4.11 1.81 -11.26
N ASN A 2 -5.00 0.83 -11.42
CA ASN A 2 -6.39 0.94 -10.94
C ASN A 2 -6.57 0.32 -9.55
N ARG A 3 -7.71 0.59 -8.93
CA ARG A 3 -8.07 0.13 -7.59
C ARG A 3 -7.94 -1.39 -7.38
N GLN A 4 -8.47 -2.19 -8.30
CA GLN A 4 -8.45 -3.65 -8.16
C GLN A 4 -7.03 -4.17 -8.26
N ALA A 5 -6.25 -3.68 -9.23
CA ALA A 5 -4.85 -4.05 -9.39
C ALA A 5 -4.00 -3.70 -8.16
N LEU A 6 -4.29 -2.59 -7.47
CA LEU A 6 -3.63 -2.26 -6.20
C LEU A 6 -3.99 -3.27 -5.10
N ILE A 7 -5.27 -3.61 -4.95
CA ILE A 7 -5.74 -4.57 -3.94
C ILE A 7 -5.06 -5.93 -4.17
N ASP A 8 -5.08 -6.41 -5.42
CA ASP A 8 -4.49 -7.69 -5.79
C ASP A 8 -2.98 -7.69 -5.51
N ARG A 9 -2.26 -6.63 -5.91
CA ARG A 9 -0.82 -6.50 -5.62
C ARG A 9 -0.50 -6.49 -4.13
N ILE A 10 -1.31 -5.82 -3.30
CA ILE A 10 -1.11 -5.80 -1.85
C ILE A 10 -1.35 -7.18 -1.25
N SER A 11 -2.40 -7.88 -1.69
CA SER A 11 -2.68 -9.24 -1.23
C SER A 11 -1.56 -10.20 -1.63
N ASP A 12 -1.11 -10.17 -2.89
CA ASP A 12 -0.02 -11.01 -3.38
C ASP A 12 1.32 -10.74 -2.67
N THR A 13 1.61 -9.48 -2.35
CA THR A 13 2.90 -9.08 -1.75
C THR A 13 2.95 -9.33 -0.25
N PHE A 14 1.86 -9.06 0.47
CA PHE A 14 1.84 -9.05 1.94
C PHE A 14 0.92 -10.11 2.57
N CYS A 15 0.15 -10.85 1.76
CA CYS A 15 -0.92 -11.74 2.22
C CYS A 15 -1.95 -11.01 3.09
N VAL A 16 -2.30 -9.78 2.71
CA VAL A 16 -3.25 -8.91 3.43
C VAL A 16 -4.46 -8.63 2.56
N GLU A 17 -5.63 -8.98 3.07
CA GLU A 17 -6.92 -8.61 2.49
C GLU A 17 -7.39 -7.23 2.99
N PRO A 18 -8.15 -6.46 2.19
CA PRO A 18 -8.70 -5.19 2.62
C PRO A 18 -9.83 -5.35 3.64
N ASP A 19 -9.81 -4.50 4.65
CA ASP A 19 -10.89 -4.35 5.62
C ASP A 19 -11.80 -3.16 5.28
N TYR A 20 -13.11 -3.37 5.37
CA TYR A 20 -14.12 -2.35 5.10
C TYR A 20 -14.81 -1.97 6.42
N LEU A 21 -14.23 -1.01 7.13
CA LEU A 21 -14.61 -0.69 8.52
C LEU A 21 -15.84 0.22 8.64
N TRP A 22 -16.23 0.87 7.55
CA TRP A 22 -17.36 1.80 7.53
C TRP A 22 -18.55 1.20 6.77
N SER A 23 -19.69 1.89 6.79
CA SER A 23 -20.96 1.41 6.22
C SER A 23 -20.80 0.81 4.82
N LYS A 24 -21.66 -0.16 4.46
CA LYS A 24 -21.66 -0.86 3.17
C LYS A 24 -21.65 0.03 1.91
N SER A 25 -21.93 1.32 2.05
CA SER A 25 -21.89 2.33 0.98
C SER A 25 -20.56 3.08 0.84
N SER A 26 -19.56 2.84 1.70
CA SER A 26 -18.23 3.45 1.55
C SER A 26 -17.28 2.51 0.83
N ASP A 27 -16.76 2.93 -0.31
CA ASP A 27 -15.70 2.22 -1.05
C ASP A 27 -14.32 2.42 -0.39
N ALA A 28 -14.27 2.53 0.94
CA ALA A 28 -13.04 2.79 1.68
C ALA A 28 -12.48 1.46 2.20
N ALA A 29 -11.32 1.08 1.69
CA ALA A 29 -10.61 -0.15 2.02
C ALA A 29 -9.38 0.17 2.87
N VAL A 30 -9.27 -0.47 4.02
CA VAL A 30 -8.16 -0.34 4.97
C VAL A 30 -7.24 -1.53 4.80
N PHE A 31 -5.93 -1.27 4.72
CA PHE A 31 -4.91 -2.31 4.77
C PHE A 31 -4.15 -2.20 6.08
N ARG A 32 -4.06 -3.30 6.83
CA ARG A 32 -3.45 -3.32 8.16
C ARG A 32 -2.72 -4.64 8.42
N HIS A 33 -1.73 -4.57 9.31
CA HIS A 33 -0.97 -5.74 9.75
C HIS A 33 -1.89 -6.75 10.45
N ALA A 34 -1.76 -8.03 10.11
CA ALA A 34 -2.64 -9.10 10.61
C ALA A 34 -2.64 -9.20 12.15
N VAL A 35 -1.49 -8.99 12.81
CA VAL A 35 -1.38 -9.13 14.27
C VAL A 35 -1.57 -7.80 14.98
N SER A 36 -0.78 -6.78 14.63
CA SER A 36 -0.85 -5.50 15.34
C SER A 36 -2.05 -4.64 14.97
N GLN A 37 -2.75 -4.97 13.88
CA GLN A 37 -3.90 -4.25 13.35
C GLN A 37 -3.61 -2.78 13.01
N LYS A 38 -2.32 -2.41 12.96
CA LYS A 38 -1.86 -1.07 12.55
C LYS A 38 -2.07 -0.91 11.05
N TRP A 39 -2.65 0.23 10.66
CA TRP A 39 -2.91 0.53 9.27
C TRP A 39 -1.62 0.95 8.58
N PHE A 40 -1.43 0.46 7.36
CA PHE A 40 -0.37 0.88 6.45
C PHE A 40 -0.92 1.43 5.13
N GLY A 41 -2.21 1.21 4.84
CA GLY A 41 -2.85 1.76 3.65
C GLY A 41 -4.32 2.09 3.91
N LEU A 42 -4.81 3.15 3.28
CA LEU A 42 -6.24 3.46 3.22
C LEU A 42 -6.59 3.93 1.80
N LEU A 43 -7.32 3.09 1.08
CA LEU A 43 -7.74 3.31 -0.29
C LEU A 43 -9.18 3.80 -0.33
N MET A 44 -9.41 4.96 -0.94
CA MET A 44 -10.71 5.62 -0.97
C MET A 44 -10.99 6.19 -2.35
N SER A 45 -12.24 6.06 -2.81
CA SER A 45 -12.75 6.90 -3.88
C SER A 45 -13.23 8.22 -3.25
N VAL A 46 -12.85 9.39 -3.77
CA VAL A 46 -13.24 10.70 -3.23
C VAL A 46 -13.53 11.72 -4.33
N SER A 47 -14.24 12.81 -4.01
CA SER A 47 -14.46 13.89 -4.98
C SER A 47 -13.21 14.79 -5.09
N PRO A 48 -12.83 15.25 -6.29
CA PRO A 48 -11.70 16.17 -6.48
C PRO A 48 -11.81 17.46 -5.66
N GLN A 49 -13.03 17.98 -5.46
CA GLN A 49 -13.30 19.16 -4.65
C GLN A 49 -12.88 18.98 -3.19
N SER A 50 -13.04 17.77 -2.63
CA SER A 50 -12.62 17.46 -1.24
C SER A 50 -11.10 17.52 -1.06
N LEU A 51 -10.37 17.31 -2.17
CA LEU A 51 -8.91 17.39 -2.26
C LEU A 51 -8.42 18.76 -2.74
N ARG A 52 -9.35 19.68 -3.05
CA ARG A 52 -9.08 21.03 -3.59
C ARG A 52 -8.35 21.01 -4.93
N ILE A 53 -8.67 20.04 -5.78
CA ILE A 53 -8.18 19.93 -7.15
C ILE A 53 -9.36 19.97 -8.14
N PRO A 54 -9.14 20.36 -9.41
CA PRO A 54 -10.20 20.41 -10.41
C PRO A 54 -10.70 19.01 -10.81
N GLY A 55 -11.95 18.93 -11.26
CA GLY A 55 -12.58 17.71 -11.77
C GLY A 55 -13.89 17.38 -11.08
N ASP A 56 -14.76 16.64 -11.78
CA ASP A 56 -16.11 16.32 -11.30
C ASP A 56 -16.31 14.82 -11.03
N ALA A 57 -15.50 13.98 -11.67
CA ALA A 57 -15.51 12.54 -11.45
C ALA A 57 -14.75 12.18 -10.17
N ARG A 58 -15.24 11.19 -9.42
CA ARG A 58 -14.51 10.66 -8.28
C ARG A 58 -13.17 10.06 -8.72
N ILE A 59 -12.18 10.18 -7.87
CA ILE A 59 -10.85 9.61 -8.09
C ILE A 59 -10.47 8.69 -6.94
N ASP A 60 -9.70 7.64 -7.25
CA ASP A 60 -9.14 6.76 -6.23
C ASP A 60 -7.83 7.34 -5.69
N ILE A 61 -7.79 7.51 -4.38
CA ILE A 61 -6.60 7.89 -3.65
C ILE A 61 -6.18 6.81 -2.66
N LEU A 62 -4.87 6.67 -2.48
CA LEU A 62 -4.27 5.82 -1.47
C LEU A 62 -3.53 6.68 -0.45
N ASN A 63 -3.96 6.61 0.79
CA ASN A 63 -3.19 7.10 1.91
C ASN A 63 -2.20 6.04 2.37
N VAL A 64 -0.93 6.42 2.50
CA VAL A 64 0.13 5.58 3.06
C VAL A 64 0.90 6.35 4.13
N LYS A 65 1.47 5.62 5.09
CA LYS A 65 2.37 6.20 6.07
C LYS A 65 3.69 6.56 5.37
N CYS A 66 4.20 7.75 5.64
CA CYS A 66 5.37 8.29 4.97
C CYS A 66 6.35 8.84 6.02
N ASP A 67 7.65 8.65 5.78
CA ASP A 67 8.69 9.32 6.56
C ASP A 67 8.55 10.84 6.38
N PRO A 68 8.49 11.64 7.47
CA PRO A 68 8.46 13.10 7.41
C PRO A 68 9.55 13.71 6.52
N LEU A 69 10.73 13.09 6.45
CA LEU A 69 11.85 13.56 5.62
C LEU A 69 11.55 13.46 4.12
N LEU A 70 10.76 12.46 3.70
CA LEU A 70 10.37 12.24 2.31
C LEU A 70 9.05 12.96 1.96
N ASN A 71 8.18 13.18 2.94
CA ASN A 71 6.84 13.75 2.73
C ASN A 71 6.90 15.11 2.02
N GLY A 72 7.84 15.98 2.43
CA GLY A 72 8.02 17.30 1.82
C GLY A 72 8.42 17.26 0.34
N SER A 73 9.32 16.37 -0.04
CA SER A 73 9.79 16.25 -1.44
C SER A 73 8.77 15.56 -2.33
N LEU A 74 8.08 14.53 -1.82
CA LEU A 74 7.01 13.85 -2.57
C LEU A 74 5.87 14.81 -2.92
N ARG A 75 5.49 15.72 -2.01
CA ARG A 75 4.44 16.71 -2.26
C ARG A 75 4.78 17.78 -3.32
N GLN A 76 6.01 17.82 -3.82
CA GLN A 76 6.40 18.65 -4.96
C GLN A 76 6.20 17.93 -6.31
N ARG A 77 5.87 16.64 -6.28
CA ARG A 77 5.67 15.80 -7.46
C ARG A 77 4.17 15.70 -7.78
N PRO A 78 3.78 15.65 -9.07
CA PRO A 78 2.39 15.38 -9.47
C PRO A 78 1.85 14.08 -8.85
N GLY A 79 0.54 14.02 -8.58
CA GLY A 79 -0.10 12.87 -7.97
C GLY A 79 0.05 12.73 -6.45
N PHE A 80 0.84 13.58 -5.79
CA PHE A 80 1.03 13.53 -4.33
C PHE A 80 0.39 14.73 -3.63
N LEU A 81 -0.44 14.44 -2.63
CA LEU A 81 -1.21 15.44 -1.89
C LEU A 81 -0.96 15.32 -0.37
N PRO A 82 -1.19 16.40 0.40
CA PRO A 82 -1.26 16.29 1.85
C PRO A 82 -2.30 15.24 2.24
N ALA A 83 -2.04 14.45 3.28
CA ALA A 83 -2.92 13.35 3.65
C ALA A 83 -4.39 13.80 3.86
N TYR A 84 -5.29 13.12 3.16
CA TYR A 84 -6.74 13.27 3.31
C TYR A 84 -7.21 12.46 4.52
N HIS A 85 -7.94 13.08 5.46
CA HIS A 85 -8.40 12.51 6.73
C HIS A 85 -7.34 11.99 7.72
N MET A 86 -6.07 11.89 7.32
CA MET A 86 -4.97 11.39 8.16
C MET A 86 -4.04 12.52 8.62
N ASN A 87 -3.09 12.20 9.52
CA ASN A 87 -2.06 13.13 9.96
C ASN A 87 -1.13 13.48 8.78
N LYS A 88 -1.12 14.75 8.37
CA LYS A 88 -0.41 15.25 7.18
C LYS A 88 1.12 15.22 7.28
N GLU A 89 1.68 15.08 8.49
CA GLU A 89 3.12 14.96 8.72
C GLU A 89 3.59 13.51 8.55
N LEU A 90 2.75 12.55 8.94
CA LEU A 90 3.09 11.12 8.98
C LEU A 90 2.48 10.31 7.85
N TRP A 91 1.56 10.89 7.08
CA TRP A 91 0.87 10.25 5.97
C TRP A 91 0.90 11.14 4.75
N ILE A 92 0.72 10.53 3.59
CA ILE A 92 0.58 11.20 2.30
C ILE A 92 -0.55 10.56 1.51
N SER A 93 -1.23 11.35 0.68
CA SER A 93 -2.24 10.86 -0.26
C SER A 93 -1.65 10.76 -1.66
N ILE A 94 -1.85 9.62 -2.31
CA ILE A 94 -1.39 9.32 -3.66
C ILE A 94 -2.62 9.21 -4.58
N ILE A 95 -2.63 9.93 -5.69
CA ILE A 95 -3.63 9.81 -6.75
C ILE A 95 -3.19 8.65 -7.68
N LEU A 96 -3.93 7.55 -7.71
CA LEU A 96 -3.45 6.28 -8.30
C LEU A 96 -3.21 6.31 -9.81
N ASN A 97 -3.87 7.22 -10.53
CA ASN A 97 -3.74 7.40 -11.97
C ASN A 97 -2.71 8.46 -12.38
N GLU A 98 -2.06 9.13 -11.42
CA GLU A 98 -1.04 10.15 -11.68
C GLU A 98 0.38 9.72 -11.29
N VAL A 99 0.51 8.60 -10.56
CA VAL A 99 1.79 8.04 -10.10
C VAL A 99 2.02 6.67 -10.73
N SER A 100 3.29 6.36 -11.03
CA SER A 100 3.67 5.06 -11.60
C SER A 100 3.33 3.91 -10.65
N ASP A 101 3.07 2.74 -11.23
CA ASP A 101 2.67 1.56 -10.48
C ASP A 101 3.77 1.09 -9.51
N ASP A 102 5.03 1.29 -9.89
CA ASP A 102 6.19 0.91 -9.10
C ASP A 102 6.41 1.87 -7.92
N ASP A 103 6.29 3.18 -8.14
CA ASP A 103 6.42 4.18 -7.06
C ASP A 103 5.29 4.03 -6.03
N VAL A 104 4.07 3.72 -6.48
CA VAL A 104 2.95 3.42 -5.57
C VAL A 104 3.31 2.23 -4.69
N MET A 105 3.80 1.13 -5.27
CA MET A 105 4.15 -0.06 -4.49
C MET A 105 5.36 0.15 -3.59
N GLU A 106 6.37 0.92 -4.01
CA GLU A 106 7.51 1.28 -3.16
C GLU A 106 7.05 2.02 -1.89
N LEU A 107 6.12 2.96 -2.04
CA LEU A 107 5.55 3.69 -0.90
C LEU A 107 4.64 2.82 -0.02
N VAL A 108 3.94 1.85 -0.61
CA VAL A 108 3.19 0.84 0.16
C VAL A 108 4.14 -0.04 0.98
N CYS A 109 5.20 -0.56 0.37
CA CYS A 109 6.24 -1.34 1.04
C CYS A 109 6.87 -0.55 2.20
N SER A 110 7.25 0.71 1.94
CA SER A 110 7.81 1.60 2.96
C SER A 110 6.82 1.84 4.11
N SER A 111 5.55 2.09 3.80
CA SER A 111 4.50 2.25 4.80
C SER A 111 4.27 0.99 5.63
N TYR A 112 4.28 -0.19 5.00
CA TYR A 112 4.19 -1.49 5.68
C TYR A 112 5.32 -1.65 6.69
N ASP A 113 6.57 -1.37 6.28
CA ASP A 113 7.75 -1.44 7.14
C ASP A 113 7.68 -0.43 8.30
N LEU A 114 7.31 0.83 8.03
CA LEU A 114 7.17 1.90 9.04
C LEU A 114 6.08 1.63 10.09
N THR A 115 5.13 0.75 9.77
CA THR A 115 4.00 0.40 10.63
C THR A 115 4.15 -0.98 11.27
N SER A 116 5.08 -1.79 10.78
CA SER A 116 5.39 -3.10 11.33
C SER A 116 5.80 -2.99 12.81
N SER A 117 5.37 -3.96 13.60
CA SER A 117 5.81 -4.10 14.99
C SER A 117 6.67 -5.35 15.14
N THR A 118 7.43 -5.42 16.25
CA THR A 118 8.17 -6.64 16.61
C THR A 118 7.25 -7.87 16.66
N LYS A 119 5.96 -7.70 17.00
CA LYS A 119 4.98 -8.80 16.97
C LYS A 119 4.69 -9.28 15.54
N ASP A 120 4.62 -8.36 14.59
CA ASP A 120 4.41 -8.68 13.18
C ASP A 120 5.65 -9.39 12.59
N LEU A 121 6.85 -8.91 12.94
CA LEU A 121 8.14 -9.50 12.51
C LEU A 121 8.39 -10.89 13.10
N ASN A 122 8.04 -11.10 14.37
CA ASN A 122 8.20 -12.38 15.05
C ASN A 122 7.17 -13.41 14.56
N ASN A 123 5.99 -12.97 14.12
CA ASN A 123 5.02 -13.84 13.45
C ASN A 123 5.46 -14.18 12.00
N ALA A 124 6.28 -13.33 11.38
CA ALA A 124 6.87 -13.53 10.07
C ALA A 124 8.20 -14.32 10.07
N THR A 125 8.61 -14.90 11.21
CA THR A 125 9.83 -15.72 11.34
C THR A 125 9.43 -17.20 11.23
N GLN A 126 9.87 -18.00 10.24
CA GLN A 126 11.27 -18.25 9.86
C GLN A 126 12.04 -17.04 9.31
N PRO A 127 13.28 -16.77 9.80
CA PRO A 127 13.91 -15.46 9.69
C PRO A 127 14.54 -15.24 8.32
N ILE A 128 14.15 -14.16 7.64
CA ILE A 128 14.94 -13.58 6.54
C ILE A 128 15.60 -12.31 7.09
N THR A 129 16.90 -12.35 7.31
CA THR A 129 17.68 -11.20 7.78
C THR A 129 17.92 -10.21 6.62
N LYS A 130 17.75 -8.90 6.92
CA LYS A 130 17.71 -7.75 5.99
C LYS A 130 19.03 -7.43 5.23
N ALA A 131 19.91 -8.39 4.93
CA ALA A 131 21.20 -8.11 4.29
C ALA A 131 21.43 -8.77 2.91
N GLN A 132 20.53 -9.63 2.42
CA GLN A 132 20.83 -10.45 1.23
C GLN A 132 20.08 -10.12 -0.05
N ASN A 133 19.03 -9.28 -0.06
CA ASN A 133 18.10 -9.23 -1.21
C ASN A 133 18.07 -7.97 -2.09
N TYR A 134 19.01 -7.04 -1.96
CA TYR A 134 19.15 -5.99 -2.99
C TYR A 134 19.95 -6.44 -4.22
N HIS A 135 20.66 -7.58 -4.15
CA HIS A 135 21.49 -8.07 -5.26
C HIS A 135 20.93 -9.27 -6.05
N GLU A 136 19.84 -9.90 -5.60
CA GLU A 136 19.28 -11.11 -6.23
C GLU A 136 17.95 -10.92 -6.98
N LEU A 137 17.42 -9.70 -7.08
CA LEU A 137 16.19 -9.44 -7.86
C LEU A 137 16.40 -9.52 -9.39
N ASP A 138 17.64 -9.65 -9.86
CA ASP A 138 17.98 -10.00 -11.24
C ASP A 138 18.36 -11.49 -11.36
N ARG A 139 17.36 -12.36 -11.31
CA ARG A 139 17.21 -13.59 -12.14
C ARG A 139 16.25 -14.61 -11.49
N HIS A 140 15.10 -14.82 -12.14
CA HIS A 140 14.21 -15.98 -11.98
C HIS A 140 13.35 -16.04 -10.70
N TYR A 141 12.31 -15.23 -10.64
CA TYR A 141 11.09 -15.63 -9.93
C TYR A 141 10.29 -16.60 -10.80
N VAL A 142 10.23 -17.88 -10.42
CA VAL A 142 9.33 -18.88 -11.01
C VAL A 142 8.27 -19.26 -9.95
N PRO A 143 6.97 -19.02 -10.20
CA PRO A 143 5.93 -19.37 -9.23
C PRO A 143 5.81 -20.90 -9.09
N LYS A 144 5.78 -21.40 -7.85
CA LYS A 144 5.50 -22.81 -7.55
C LYS A 144 4.01 -23.11 -7.81
N ARG A 145 3.72 -23.95 -8.81
CA ARG A 145 2.42 -24.64 -8.96
C ARG A 145 2.21 -25.61 -7.79
N LYS A 146 0.97 -25.71 -7.33
CA LYS A 146 0.46 -26.68 -6.35
C LYS A 146 0.91 -28.11 -6.69
N LEU A 147 1.41 -28.83 -5.68
CA LEU A 147 2.05 -30.14 -5.80
C LEU A 147 1.05 -31.32 -5.76
N GLU A 148 -0.20 -31.07 -6.14
CA GLU A 148 -1.32 -32.02 -6.01
C GLU A 148 -1.93 -32.45 -7.36
N ASP A 149 -1.47 -31.88 -8.49
CA ASP A 149 -1.95 -32.24 -9.85
C ASP A 149 -0.93 -33.04 -10.70
N LEU A 150 0.11 -33.64 -10.10
CA LEU A 150 1.16 -34.40 -10.83
C LEU A 150 1.31 -35.87 -10.40
N LEU A 151 0.31 -36.43 -9.73
CA LEU A 151 0.22 -37.88 -9.42
C LEU A 151 -1.11 -38.47 -9.90
N SER A 152 -1.41 -38.30 -11.18
CA SER A 152 -2.37 -39.12 -11.93
C SER A 152 -1.82 -39.40 -13.33
#